data_AF-A0A522Q9D0-F1
#
_entry.id   AF-A0A522Q9D0-F1
#
_cell.length_a   1.000
_cell.length_b   1.000
_cell.length_c   1.000
_cell.angle_alpha   90.00
_cell.angle_beta   90.00
_cell.angle_gamma   90.00
#
_symmetry.space_group_name_H-M   'P 1'
#
loop_
_entity.id
_entity.type
_entity.pdbx_description
1 polymer ?
#
loop_
_entity_poly.entity_id
_entity_poly.type
_entity_poly.pdbx_seq_one_letter_code
_entity_poly.pdbx_strand_id
1 'polypeptide(L)'
;LSFTATRRGLNLDAPTRLHLYPTNDLFETADRRYIVLGLVEDRFWTNFLRALGDEADALRDSRFASEALRREHGDALEPVLRATLRTHTAEEWLARFDRHDVPAQLVVTPREASRGAQMLARDLIVERDGETHLPFPVIVDGTHKPALRSTAPGLNEHAGDILRELGIEAHA
;
A
#
# COMPACT_ATOMS: atom_id res chain seq x y z
N LEU A 1 -14.33 -3.40 3.11
CA LEU A 1 -14.42 -4.86 2.84
C LEU A 1 -13.10 -5.27 2.21
N SER A 2 -12.18 -5.87 2.99
CA SER A 2 -10.88 -6.32 2.50
C SER A 2 -11.09 -7.56 1.64
N PHE A 3 -11.15 -7.37 0.32
CA PHE A 3 -10.88 -8.45 -0.62
C PHE A 3 -9.36 -8.50 -0.79
N THR A 4 -8.68 -9.12 0.17
CA THR A 4 -7.35 -9.67 -0.03
C THR A 4 -7.33 -10.38 -1.38
N ALA A 5 -6.38 -9.97 -2.23
CA ALA A 5 -5.98 -10.69 -3.43
C ALA A 5 -6.15 -12.19 -3.19
N THR A 6 -6.93 -12.81 -4.06
CA THR A 6 -7.47 -14.17 -3.94
C THR A 6 -6.54 -15.08 -3.16
N ARG A 7 -6.86 -15.35 -1.87
CA ARG A 7 -6.23 -16.38 -1.01
C ARG A 7 -6.20 -17.78 -1.68
N ARG A 8 -6.71 -17.92 -2.90
CA ARG A 8 -7.11 -19.17 -3.58
C ARG A 8 -6.66 -19.30 -5.05
N GLY A 9 -5.90 -18.36 -5.62
CA GLY A 9 -5.38 -18.48 -7.00
C GLY A 9 -6.44 -18.79 -8.09
N LEU A 10 -6.02 -19.35 -9.23
CA LEU A 10 -6.87 -19.75 -10.38
C LEU A 10 -6.64 -21.21 -10.86
N ASN A 11 -5.72 -21.96 -10.25
CA ASN A 11 -5.43 -23.35 -10.62
C ASN A 11 -6.26 -24.30 -9.75
N LEU A 12 -7.16 -25.06 -10.37
CA LEU A 12 -8.11 -25.95 -9.69
C LEU A 12 -7.50 -27.30 -9.28
N ASP A 13 -6.37 -27.69 -9.88
CA ASP A 13 -5.76 -29.02 -9.72
C ASP A 13 -4.54 -29.03 -8.78
N ALA A 14 -4.06 -27.86 -8.37
CA ALA A 14 -3.05 -27.73 -7.32
C ALA A 14 -3.70 -27.82 -5.93
N PRO A 15 -3.01 -28.31 -4.88
CA PRO A 15 -3.49 -28.20 -3.51
C PRO A 15 -3.88 -26.74 -3.23
N THR A 16 -5.14 -26.51 -2.88
CA THR A 16 -5.82 -25.20 -2.78
C THR A 16 -5.27 -24.30 -1.66
N ARG A 17 -4.10 -24.63 -1.09
CA ARG A 17 -3.55 -24.14 0.18
C ARG A 17 -2.21 -23.41 0.05
N LEU A 18 -1.73 -23.11 -1.15
CA LEU A 18 -0.56 -22.25 -1.26
C LEU A 18 -0.93 -20.82 -0.84
N HIS A 19 -0.53 -20.44 0.37
CA HIS A 19 -0.45 -19.03 0.74
C HIS A 19 0.50 -18.38 -0.27
N LEU A 20 -0.03 -17.50 -1.11
CA LEU A 20 0.80 -16.90 -2.15
C LEU A 20 2.02 -16.22 -1.52
N TYR A 21 1.87 -15.58 -0.35
CA TYR A 21 2.97 -15.09 0.50
C TYR A 21 2.47 -14.84 1.95
N PRO A 22 2.60 -15.79 2.90
CA PRO A 22 2.09 -15.63 4.26
C PRO A 22 2.82 -14.55 5.07
N THR A 23 3.99 -14.13 4.61
CA THR A 23 4.82 -13.05 5.17
C THR A 23 4.64 -11.71 4.43
N ASN A 24 3.66 -11.61 3.53
CA ASN A 24 3.29 -10.40 2.82
C ASN A 24 1.78 -10.15 2.99
N ASP A 25 1.39 -9.66 4.17
CA ASP A 25 -0.02 -9.49 4.56
C ASP A 25 -0.16 -8.34 5.58
N LEU A 26 -1.40 -8.10 6.00
CA LEU A 26 -1.79 -7.11 7.00
C LEU A 26 -1.88 -7.73 8.40
N PHE A 27 -1.24 -7.07 9.35
CA PHE A 27 -1.18 -7.51 10.74
C PHE A 27 -1.61 -6.39 11.68
N GLU A 28 -2.56 -6.70 12.57
CA GLU A 28 -3.01 -5.80 13.63
C GLU A 28 -1.97 -5.73 14.74
N THR A 29 -1.68 -4.53 15.24
CA THR A 29 -0.74 -4.24 16.32
C THR A 29 -1.45 -3.99 17.65
N ALA A 30 -0.71 -3.81 18.75
CA ALA A 30 -1.28 -3.64 20.10
C ALA A 30 -2.26 -2.45 20.20
N ASP A 31 -2.02 -1.38 19.44
CA ASP A 31 -2.82 -0.16 19.36
C ASP A 31 -3.96 -0.23 18.34
N ARG A 32 -4.31 -1.45 17.87
CA ARG A 32 -5.36 -1.71 16.87
C ARG A 32 -5.14 -1.05 15.52
N ARG A 33 -3.92 -0.61 15.25
CA ARG A 33 -3.48 -0.18 13.92
C ARG A 33 -3.05 -1.41 13.12
N TYR A 34 -2.91 -1.24 11.81
CA TYR A 34 -2.42 -2.30 10.95
C TYR A 34 -1.10 -1.88 10.33
N ILE A 35 -0.16 -2.81 10.31
CA ILE A 35 1.04 -2.72 9.50
C ILE A 35 0.95 -3.72 8.35
N VAL A 36 1.41 -3.32 7.17
CA VAL A 36 1.68 -4.25 6.08
C VAL A 36 3.13 -4.71 6.21
N LEU A 37 3.35 -6.02 6.13
CA LEU A 37 4.67 -6.60 5.94
C LEU A 37 4.85 -6.99 4.48
N GLY A 38 6.08 -6.90 3.96
CA GLY A 38 6.46 -7.31 2.62
C GLY A 38 7.68 -8.22 2.59
N LEU A 39 7.71 -9.30 3.37
CA LEU A 39 8.89 -10.15 3.52
C LEU A 39 8.92 -11.26 2.45
N VAL A 40 9.03 -10.85 1.19
CA VAL A 40 9.00 -11.74 0.02
C VAL A 40 10.32 -12.49 -0.22
N GLU A 41 11.43 -11.99 0.33
CA GLU A 41 12.77 -12.59 0.21
C GLU A 41 13.27 -13.11 1.56
N ASP A 42 14.09 -14.17 1.56
CA ASP A 42 14.66 -14.77 2.79
C ASP A 42 15.53 -13.78 3.59
N ARG A 43 16.17 -12.80 2.93
CA ARG A 43 16.91 -11.74 3.64
C ARG A 43 15.97 -10.90 4.53
N PHE A 44 14.76 -10.58 4.05
CA PHE A 44 13.80 -9.78 4.80
C PHE A 44 13.23 -10.57 5.97
N TRP A 45 13.04 -11.88 5.81
CA TRP A 45 12.71 -12.75 6.93
C TRP A 45 13.81 -12.78 8.00
N THR A 46 15.07 -12.91 7.58
CA THR A 46 16.22 -12.88 8.50
C THR A 46 16.31 -11.55 9.24
N ASN A 47 16.14 -10.44 8.52
CA ASN A 47 16.10 -9.09 9.10
C ASN A 47 14.93 -8.93 10.09
N PHE A 48 13.76 -9.46 9.75
CA PHE A 48 12.59 -9.47 10.62
C PHE A 48 12.87 -10.22 11.92
N LEU A 49 13.41 -11.44 11.86
CA LEU A 49 13.79 -12.20 13.06
C LEU A 49 14.84 -11.46 13.92
N ARG A 50 15.78 -10.74 13.29
CA ARG A 50 16.74 -9.88 14.01
C ARG A 50 16.06 -8.70 14.69
N ALA A 51 15.11 -8.05 14.02
CA ALA A 51 14.35 -6.93 14.56
C ALA A 51 13.45 -7.31 15.74
N LEU A 52 12.97 -8.55 15.77
CA LEU A 52 12.22 -9.12 16.89
C LEU A 52 13.11 -9.49 18.09
N GLY A 53 14.39 -9.78 17.86
CA GLY A 53 15.33 -10.17 18.91
C GLY A 53 14.91 -11.46 19.61
N ASP A 54 14.64 -11.36 20.91
CA ASP A 54 14.21 -12.49 21.75
C ASP A 54 12.73 -12.85 21.53
N GLU A 55 11.91 -11.92 21.01
CA GLU A 55 10.50 -12.19 20.68
C GLU A 55 10.33 -13.08 19.44
N ALA A 56 11.44 -13.46 18.79
CA ALA A 56 11.47 -14.24 17.56
C ALA A 56 11.36 -15.76 17.76
N ASP A 57 11.41 -16.26 19.00
CA ASP A 57 11.62 -17.69 19.26
C ASP A 57 10.59 -18.61 18.60
N ALA A 58 9.31 -18.27 18.67
CA ALA A 58 8.24 -19.05 18.01
C ALA A 58 8.32 -18.99 16.46
N LEU A 59 9.01 -17.99 15.91
CA LEU A 59 9.21 -17.78 14.47
C LEU A 59 10.52 -18.42 13.96
N ARG A 60 11.39 -18.88 14.86
CA ARG A 60 12.62 -19.66 14.54
C ARG A 60 12.37 -21.16 14.36
N ASP A 61 11.12 -21.59 14.36
CA ASP A 61 10.73 -22.96 14.06
C ASP A 61 11.26 -23.41 12.69
N SER A 62 11.72 -24.65 12.59
CA SER A 62 12.30 -25.21 11.36
C SER A 62 11.31 -25.20 10.19
N ARG A 63 10.00 -25.20 10.47
CA ARG A 63 8.91 -25.04 9.49
C ARG A 63 8.91 -23.67 8.81
N PHE A 64 9.63 -22.67 9.32
CA PHE A 64 9.66 -21.31 8.77
C PHE A 64 11.04 -20.89 8.25
N ALA A 65 11.98 -21.85 8.18
CA ALA A 65 13.39 -21.58 7.91
C ALA A 65 13.69 -21.07 6.50
N SER A 66 12.86 -21.40 5.50
CA SER A 66 12.99 -20.93 4.11
C SER A 66 11.68 -20.39 3.58
N GLU A 67 11.72 -19.58 2.51
CA GLU A 67 10.53 -19.06 1.85
C GLU A 67 9.56 -20.18 1.46
N ALA A 68 10.05 -21.24 0.82
CA ALA A 68 9.24 -22.39 0.42
C ALA A 68 8.52 -23.04 1.62
N LEU A 69 9.23 -23.24 2.74
CA LEU A 69 8.66 -23.82 3.95
C LEU A 69 7.63 -22.87 4.59
N ARG A 70 7.88 -21.56 4.59
CA ARG A 70 6.90 -20.58 5.05
C ARG A 70 5.63 -20.60 4.21
N ARG A 71 5.74 -20.73 2.88
CA ARG A 71 4.55 -20.89 2.00
C ARG A 71 3.77 -22.16 2.32
N GLU A 72 4.48 -23.28 2.46
CA GLU A 72 3.89 -24.60 2.76
C GLU A 72 3.17 -24.59 4.11
N HIS A 73 3.77 -23.95 5.12
CA HIS A 73 3.27 -23.89 6.49
C HIS A 73 2.59 -22.56 6.84
N GLY A 74 2.09 -21.81 5.85
CA GLY A 74 1.53 -20.48 6.05
C GLY A 74 0.37 -20.43 7.05
N ASP A 75 -0.51 -21.44 7.06
CA ASP A 75 -1.62 -21.55 8.01
C ASP A 75 -1.14 -21.72 9.45
N ALA A 76 0.04 -22.31 9.66
CA ALA A 76 0.67 -22.43 10.98
C ALA A 76 1.49 -21.19 11.35
N LEU A 77 2.05 -20.48 10.36
CA LEU A 77 2.84 -19.27 10.55
C LEU A 77 1.99 -18.05 10.89
N GLU A 78 0.85 -17.90 10.21
CA GLU A 78 -0.06 -16.75 10.35
C GLU A 78 -0.45 -16.45 11.80
N PRO A 79 -0.91 -17.41 12.63
CA PRO A 79 -1.28 -17.12 14.01
C PRO A 79 -0.08 -16.69 14.85
N VAL A 80 1.13 -17.20 14.56
CA VAL A 80 2.37 -16.80 15.25
C VAL A 80 2.69 -15.35 14.91
N LEU A 81 2.69 -14.99 13.62
CA LEU A 81 2.92 -13.60 13.19
C LEU A 81 1.89 -12.63 13.78
N ARG A 82 0.60 -13.00 13.81
CA ARG A 82 -0.45 -12.18 14.42
C ARG A 82 -0.26 -12.02 15.93
N ALA A 83 0.14 -13.08 16.63
CA ALA A 83 0.40 -13.01 18.06
C ALA A 83 1.61 -12.12 18.34
N THR A 84 2.71 -12.31 17.61
CA THR A 84 3.91 -11.49 17.74
C THR A 84 3.62 -10.03 17.46
N LEU A 85 3.01 -9.67 16.33
CA LEU A 85 2.82 -8.25 15.99
C LEU A 85 1.83 -7.51 16.89
N ARG A 86 1.02 -8.23 17.68
CA ARG A 86 0.16 -7.64 18.71
C ARG A 86 0.87 -7.29 20.02
N THR A 87 2.16 -7.61 20.19
CA THR A 87 2.87 -7.35 21.45
C THR A 87 3.31 -5.89 21.61
N HIS A 88 3.47 -5.14 20.50
CA HIS A 88 3.86 -3.73 20.50
C HIS A 88 2.96 -2.90 19.57
N THR A 89 3.01 -1.58 19.73
CA THR A 89 2.29 -0.62 18.86
C THR A 89 2.89 -0.60 17.45
N ALA A 90 2.15 -0.08 16.48
CA ALA A 90 2.66 0.05 15.11
C ALA A 90 3.91 0.94 15.04
N GLU A 91 3.96 2.03 15.82
CA GLU A 91 5.12 2.93 15.85
C GLU A 91 6.38 2.24 16.37
N GLU A 92 6.27 1.50 17.47
CA GLU A 92 7.40 0.75 18.04
C GLU A 92 7.91 -0.31 17.06
N TRP A 93 7.00 -1.01 16.36
CA TRP A 93 7.38 -1.97 15.34
C TRP A 93 8.08 -1.33 14.16
N LEU A 94 7.51 -0.27 13.59
CA LEU A 94 8.09 0.41 12.44
C LEU A 94 9.48 1.00 12.78
N ALA A 95 9.66 1.55 13.98
CA ALA A 95 10.96 2.02 14.43
C ALA A 95 12.00 0.89 14.57
N ARG A 96 11.59 -0.32 14.98
CA ARG A 96 12.47 -1.50 15.00
C ARG A 96 12.78 -1.97 13.58
N PHE A 97 11.76 -2.08 12.73
CA PHE A 97 11.86 -2.58 11.36
C PHE A 97 12.75 -1.70 10.47
N ASP A 98 12.65 -0.38 10.62
CA ASP A 98 13.49 0.58 9.90
C ASP A 98 14.99 0.37 10.19
N ARG A 99 15.36 0.14 11.46
CA ARG A 99 16.77 -0.12 11.87
C ARG A 99 17.36 -1.41 11.30
N HIS A 100 16.50 -2.34 10.85
CA HIS A 100 16.91 -3.66 10.38
C HIS A 100 16.62 -3.89 8.90
N ASP A 101 16.20 -2.86 8.15
CA ASP A 101 15.84 -3.00 6.73
C ASP A 101 14.76 -4.08 6.52
N VAL A 102 13.67 -3.96 7.28
CA VAL A 102 12.48 -4.82 7.18
C VAL A 102 11.40 -4.06 6.41
N PRO A 103 10.94 -4.54 5.24
CA PRO A 103 9.89 -3.90 4.47
C PRO A 103 8.56 -3.94 5.22
N ALA A 104 8.21 -2.82 5.85
CA ALA A 104 6.97 -2.64 6.57
C ALA A 104 6.47 -1.20 6.45
N GLN A 105 5.15 -1.01 6.46
CA GLN A 105 4.52 0.31 6.45
C GLN A 105 3.23 0.32 7.27
N LEU A 106 2.88 1.49 7.79
CA LEU A 106 1.59 1.72 8.43
C LEU A 106 0.48 1.73 7.38
N VAL A 107 -0.62 1.03 7.66
CA VAL A 107 -1.84 1.15 6.87
C VAL A 107 -2.55 2.43 7.28
N VAL A 108 -2.69 3.34 6.31
CA VAL A 108 -3.30 4.66 6.50
C VAL A 108 -4.47 4.85 5.56
N THR A 109 -5.40 5.72 5.96
CA THR A 109 -6.51 6.16 5.12
C THR A 109 -6.01 7.04 3.97
N PRO A 110 -6.78 7.17 2.86
CA PRO A 110 -6.42 8.12 1.79
C PRO A 110 -6.22 9.56 2.28
N ARG A 111 -6.97 10.00 3.30
CA ARG A 111 -6.84 11.33 3.92
C ARG A 111 -5.53 11.49 4.70
N GLU A 112 -5.07 10.46 5.39
CA GLU A 112 -3.77 10.47 6.06
C GLU A 112 -2.65 10.40 5.02
N ALA A 113 -2.79 9.54 4.01
CA ALA A 113 -1.83 9.41 2.92
C ALA A 113 -1.61 10.72 2.16
N SER A 114 -2.67 11.49 1.89
CA SER A 114 -2.57 12.79 1.20
C SER A 114 -1.77 13.84 1.98
N ARG A 115 -1.54 13.62 3.28
CA ARG A 115 -0.73 14.47 4.16
C ARG A 115 0.67 13.92 4.40
N GLY A 116 1.01 12.78 3.77
CA GLY A 116 2.29 12.12 3.95
C GLY A 116 3.46 12.90 3.35
N ALA A 117 4.64 12.75 3.94
CA ALA A 117 5.86 13.43 3.51
C ALA A 117 6.17 13.22 2.01
N GLN A 118 5.90 12.02 1.47
CA GLN A 118 6.08 11.72 0.04
C GLN A 118 5.07 12.43 -0.86
N MET A 119 3.83 12.68 -0.41
CA MET A 119 2.86 13.45 -1.20
C MET A 119 3.24 14.92 -1.26
N LEU A 120 3.68 15.48 -0.12
CA LEU A 120 4.18 16.85 -0.02
C LEU A 120 5.46 17.05 -0.84
N ALA A 121 6.44 16.15 -0.71
CA ALA A 121 7.72 16.24 -1.42
C ALA A 121 7.59 16.10 -2.95
N ARG A 122 6.45 15.62 -3.44
CA ARG A 122 6.18 15.42 -4.87
C ARG A 122 5.12 16.37 -5.42
N ASP A 123 4.70 17.37 -4.64
CA ASP A 123 3.66 18.34 -5.03
C ASP A 123 2.38 17.68 -5.58
N LEU A 124 2.00 16.53 -5.01
CA LEU A 124 0.89 15.71 -5.49
C LEU A 124 -0.49 16.19 -5.00
N ILE A 125 -0.56 17.30 -4.27
CA ILE A 125 -1.80 17.96 -3.85
C ILE A 125 -1.72 19.42 -4.31
N VAL A 126 -2.53 19.79 -5.29
CA VAL A 126 -2.52 21.12 -5.90
C VAL A 126 -3.88 21.78 -5.71
N GLU A 127 -3.90 23.01 -5.20
CA GLU A 127 -5.10 23.82 -5.09
C GLU A 127 -5.24 24.74 -6.32
N ARG A 128 -6.39 24.75 -6.97
CA ARG A 128 -6.70 25.62 -8.11
C ARG A 128 -8.17 26.01 -8.10
N ASP A 129 -8.46 27.31 -8.23
CA ASP A 129 -9.82 27.86 -8.29
C ASP A 129 -10.75 27.39 -7.14
N GLY A 130 -10.16 27.11 -5.96
CA GLY A 130 -10.87 26.61 -4.78
C GLY A 130 -11.10 25.09 -4.75
N GLU A 131 -10.53 24.35 -5.70
CA GLU A 131 -10.60 22.88 -5.80
C GLU A 131 -9.23 22.23 -5.53
N THR A 132 -9.25 21.09 -4.83
CA THR A 132 -8.08 20.23 -4.64
C THR A 132 -7.95 19.25 -5.81
N HIS A 133 -6.76 19.19 -6.42
CA HIS A 133 -6.44 18.30 -7.53
C HIS A 133 -5.26 17.38 -7.20
N LEU A 134 -5.30 16.18 -7.78
CA LEU A 134 -4.14 15.30 -7.90
C LEU A 134 -3.58 15.46 -9.32
N PRO A 135 -2.38 16.04 -9.50
CA PRO A 135 -1.77 16.16 -10.82
C PRO A 135 -1.39 14.78 -11.35
N PHE A 136 -1.19 14.68 -12.67
CA PHE A 136 -0.70 13.45 -13.26
C PHE A 136 0.69 13.10 -12.67
N PRO A 137 0.95 11.83 -12.28
CA PRO A 137 2.10 11.47 -11.45
C PRO A 137 3.42 11.36 -12.24
N VAL A 138 3.59 12.18 -13.28
CA VAL A 138 4.82 12.28 -14.08
C VAL A 138 5.43 13.65 -13.87
N ILE A 139 6.68 13.67 -13.41
CA ILE A 139 7.48 14.87 -13.19
C ILE A 139 8.68 14.78 -14.12
N VAL A 140 8.86 15.79 -14.97
CA VAL A 140 10.00 15.93 -15.88
C VAL A 140 10.63 17.29 -15.59
N ASP A 141 11.93 17.31 -15.34
CA ASP A 141 12.70 18.52 -14.99
C ASP A 141 12.04 19.33 -13.85
N GLY A 142 11.56 18.63 -12.82
CA GLY A 142 10.92 19.23 -11.64
C GLY A 142 9.50 19.74 -11.87
N THR A 143 8.88 19.50 -13.04
CA THR A 143 7.51 19.97 -13.34
C THR A 143 6.58 18.82 -13.69
N HIS A 144 5.33 18.87 -13.21
CA HIS A 144 4.29 17.90 -13.62
C HIS A 144 3.97 17.98 -15.10
N LYS A 145 3.88 16.82 -15.77
CA LYS A 145 3.58 16.70 -17.20
C LYS A 145 2.53 15.61 -17.47
N PRO A 146 1.36 15.95 -18.06
CA PRO A 146 0.93 17.30 -18.40
C PRO A 146 0.69 18.15 -17.14
N ALA A 147 0.91 19.45 -17.26
CA ALA A 147 0.55 20.39 -16.21
C ALA A 147 -0.99 20.50 -16.13
N LEU A 148 -1.50 20.77 -14.91
CA LEU A 148 -2.91 21.05 -14.72
C LEU A 148 -3.30 22.32 -15.50
N ARG A 149 -4.19 22.20 -16.48
CA ARG A 149 -4.55 23.30 -17.39
C ARG A 149 -5.75 24.11 -16.91
N SER A 150 -6.77 23.46 -16.36
CA SER A 150 -8.03 24.05 -15.88
C SER A 150 -8.67 23.11 -14.85
N THR A 151 -9.66 23.62 -14.12
CA THR A 151 -10.62 22.78 -13.39
C THR A 151 -11.56 22.05 -14.36
N ALA A 152 -12.41 21.19 -13.81
CA ALA A 152 -13.46 20.56 -14.60
C ALA A 152 -14.46 21.64 -15.06
N PRO A 153 -14.87 21.65 -16.34
CA PRO A 153 -15.85 22.62 -16.80
C PRO A 153 -17.21 22.39 -16.15
N GLY A 154 -17.92 23.48 -15.94
CA GLY A 154 -19.33 23.46 -15.59
C GLY A 154 -20.19 22.85 -16.69
N LEU A 155 -21.43 22.49 -16.32
CA LEU A 155 -22.39 21.98 -17.28
C LEU A 155 -22.60 23.00 -18.41
N ASN A 156 -22.33 22.58 -19.64
CA ASN A 156 -22.53 23.38 -20.85
C ASN A 156 -21.65 24.66 -20.95
N GLU A 157 -20.60 24.79 -20.13
CA GLU A 157 -19.74 26.00 -20.06
C GLU A 157 -19.18 26.40 -21.43
N HIS A 158 -18.67 25.44 -22.20
CA HIS A 158 -18.00 25.68 -23.48
C HIS A 158 -18.91 25.51 -24.70
N ALA A 159 -20.22 25.27 -24.52
CA ALA A 159 -21.08 24.88 -25.63
C ALA A 159 -21.24 25.99 -26.68
N GLY A 160 -21.36 27.26 -26.26
CA GLY A 160 -21.45 28.38 -27.18
C GLY A 160 -20.21 28.54 -28.06
N ASP A 161 -19.02 28.31 -27.49
CA ASP A 161 -17.76 28.39 -28.23
C ASP A 161 -17.61 27.24 -29.22
N ILE A 162 -17.98 26.03 -28.80
CA ILE A 162 -17.98 24.83 -29.67
C ILE A 162 -18.99 24.98 -30.82
N LEU A 163 -20.23 25.42 -30.54
CA LEU A 163 -21.24 25.62 -31.59
C LEU A 163 -20.81 26.66 -32.61
N ARG A 164 -20.16 27.75 -32.16
CA ARG A 164 -19.60 28.77 -33.04
C ARG A 164 -18.45 28.24 -33.89
N GLU A 165 -17.55 27.44 -33.31
CA GLU A 165 -16.46 26.76 -34.04
C GLU A 165 -17.01 25.83 -35.13
N LEU A 166 -18.13 25.16 -34.86
CA LEU A 166 -18.80 24.28 -35.81
C LEU A 166 -19.70 25.00 -36.83
N GLY A 167 -19.85 26.33 -36.75
CA GLY A 167 -20.71 27.11 -37.64
C GLY A 167 -22.21 26.89 -37.42
N ILE A 168 -22.61 26.44 -36.23
CA ILE A 168 -24.01 26.20 -35.86
C ILE A 168 -24.54 27.43 -35.12
N GLU A 169 -25.53 28.09 -35.69
CA GLU A 169 -26.24 29.19 -35.02
C GLU A 169 -27.15 28.61 -33.93
N ALA A 170 -27.08 29.16 -32.72
CA ALA A 170 -27.97 28.78 -31.65
C ALA A 170 -29.40 29.21 -32.00
N HIS A 171 -30.31 28.26 -32.23
CA HIS A 171 -31.73 28.57 -32.31
C HIS A 171 -32.22 28.98 -30.92
N ALA A 172 -32.69 30.23 -30.83
CA ALA A 172 -33.32 30.82 -29.65
C ALA A 172 -34.64 30.12 -29.28
#